data_AF-A0A9R0SF18-F1
#
_entry.id   AF-A0A9R0SF18-F1
#
_cell.length_a   1.000
_cell.length_b   1.000
_cell.length_c   1.000
_cell.angle_alpha   90.00
_cell.angle_beta   90.00
_cell.angle_gamma   90.00
#
_symmetry.space_group_name_H-M   'P 1'
#
loop_
_entity.id
_entity.type
_entity.pdbx_description
1 polymer ?
#
loop_
_entity_poly.entity_id
_entity_poly.type
_entity_poly.pdbx_seq_one_letter_code
_entity_poly.pdbx_strand_id
1 'polypeptide(L)'
;MKQGTVNVREACPSVNIKSDNLQLLRQRYYYATWKADGTRYMMLIMRDGCFLIDRNFCFRRVQMRFPHRNLNEGPHDMTLIDGEMIIDTVPDSGLKRRYLAYDLMALDSVSKTKLPFSERWRLIEDEIIRPRHNERKMFESGAKSNPMYKYDMELFSARRKDFWLLHTAKRVLKEFIPSLCHDADGLIFQCKLMQCIDA
;
A
#
# COMPACT_ATOMS: atom_id res chain seq x y z
N MET A 1 -32.45 -4.31 -16.33
CA MET A 1 -31.25 -3.58 -15.89
C MET A 1 -30.07 -4.52 -16.04
N LYS A 2 -29.11 -4.21 -16.93
CA LYS A 2 -27.94 -5.07 -17.15
C LYS A 2 -27.01 -4.93 -15.94
N GLN A 3 -26.79 -6.01 -15.19
CA GLN A 3 -25.75 -6.10 -14.18
C GLN A 3 -24.40 -6.07 -14.88
N GLY A 4 -23.62 -5.01 -14.65
CA GLY A 4 -22.27 -4.89 -15.15
C GLY A 4 -21.35 -5.86 -14.41
N THR A 5 -20.85 -6.86 -15.12
CA THR A 5 -19.78 -7.73 -14.63
C THR A 5 -18.47 -6.94 -14.69
N VAL A 6 -17.94 -6.56 -13.52
CA VAL A 6 -16.59 -5.99 -13.43
C VAL A 6 -15.60 -7.14 -13.35
N ASN A 7 -14.99 -7.49 -14.48
CA ASN A 7 -13.83 -8.37 -14.50
C ASN A 7 -12.61 -7.57 -14.03
N VAL A 8 -12.17 -7.82 -12.79
CA VAL A 8 -10.88 -7.32 -12.30
C VAL A 8 -9.83 -8.39 -12.64
N ARG A 9 -9.10 -8.20 -13.74
CA ARG A 9 -7.94 -9.05 -14.06
C ARG A 9 -6.71 -8.58 -13.29
N GLU A 10 -5.90 -9.56 -12.90
CA GLU A 10 -4.76 -9.43 -11.99
C GLU A 10 -3.80 -8.30 -12.38
N ALA A 11 -3.49 -7.41 -11.42
CA ALA A 11 -2.40 -6.47 -11.60
C ALA A 11 -1.06 -7.24 -11.59
N CYS A 12 -0.46 -7.30 -12.77
CA CYS A 12 0.90 -7.69 -13.19
C CYS A 12 1.69 -8.68 -12.29
N PRO A 13 1.96 -9.92 -12.75
CA PRO A 13 2.87 -10.84 -12.05
C PRO A 13 4.33 -10.34 -12.12
N SER A 14 5.08 -10.56 -11.04
CA SER A 14 6.51 -10.26 -10.98
C SER A 14 7.33 -11.25 -11.83
N VAL A 15 8.38 -10.76 -12.48
CA VAL A 15 9.31 -11.58 -13.29
C VAL A 15 10.67 -11.64 -12.61
N ASN A 16 11.25 -12.84 -12.51
CA ASN A 16 12.61 -13.01 -12.00
C ASN A 16 13.63 -12.38 -12.96
N ILE A 17 14.54 -11.56 -12.43
CA ILE A 17 15.62 -10.97 -13.21
C ILE A 17 16.69 -12.05 -13.45
N LYS A 18 16.93 -12.34 -14.74
CA LYS A 18 18.06 -13.17 -15.19
C LYS A 18 19.26 -12.28 -15.49
N SER A 19 20.46 -12.85 -15.50
CA SER A 19 21.74 -12.20 -15.82
C SER A 19 21.66 -11.34 -17.10
N ASP A 20 20.94 -11.85 -18.09
CA ASP A 20 20.77 -11.23 -19.41
C ASP A 20 19.89 -9.97 -19.40
N ASN A 21 19.06 -9.80 -18.36
CA ASN A 21 18.15 -8.67 -18.19
C ASN A 21 18.73 -7.54 -17.31
N LEU A 22 19.93 -7.72 -16.75
CA LEU A 22 20.59 -6.69 -15.92
C LEU A 22 20.85 -5.38 -16.69
N GLN A 23 20.96 -5.45 -18.02
CA GLN A 23 21.11 -4.25 -18.85
C GLN A 23 19.89 -3.32 -18.79
N LEU A 24 18.68 -3.86 -18.59
CA LEU A 24 17.44 -3.07 -18.47
C LEU A 24 17.46 -2.16 -17.24
N LEU A 25 18.14 -2.57 -16.17
CA LEU A 25 18.32 -1.77 -14.96
C LEU A 25 19.24 -0.55 -15.17
N ARG A 26 20.07 -0.54 -16.23
CA ARG A 26 20.99 0.59 -16.50
C ARG A 26 20.24 1.88 -16.86
N GLN A 27 18.97 1.81 -17.22
CA GLN A 27 18.19 2.95 -17.70
C GLN A 27 17.66 3.91 -16.60
N ARG A 28 18.03 3.79 -15.31
CA ARG A 28 17.61 4.69 -14.19
C ARG A 28 16.08 4.87 -13.95
N TYR A 29 15.23 4.22 -14.75
CA TYR A 29 13.77 4.27 -14.62
C TYR A 29 13.21 3.29 -13.59
N TYR A 30 14.03 2.62 -12.79
CA TYR A 30 13.56 1.67 -11.78
C TYR A 30 13.72 2.18 -10.36
N TYR A 31 12.73 1.87 -9.53
CA TYR A 31 12.86 1.81 -8.09
C TYR A 31 13.18 0.39 -7.64
N ALA A 32 13.82 0.26 -6.49
CA ALA A 32 14.01 -0.99 -5.77
C ALA A 32 13.21 -0.94 -4.46
N THR A 33 12.62 -2.06 -4.07
CA THR A 33 12.02 -2.28 -2.74
C THR A 33 12.37 -3.68 -2.25
N TRP A 34 12.11 -3.99 -0.99
CA TRP A 34 12.34 -5.33 -0.45
C TRP A 34 11.18 -6.26 -0.82
N LYS A 35 11.48 -7.55 -1.01
CA LYS A 35 10.49 -8.62 -1.11
C LYS A 35 10.12 -9.02 0.31
N ALA A 36 8.94 -8.63 0.78
CA ALA A 36 8.45 -9.03 2.10
C ALA A 36 7.84 -10.43 2.02
N ASP A 37 7.93 -11.20 3.10
CA ASP A 37 7.12 -12.40 3.27
C ASP A 37 5.74 -12.02 3.80
N GLY A 38 4.84 -11.68 2.88
CA GLY A 38 3.50 -11.21 3.19
C GLY A 38 2.45 -11.80 2.25
N THR A 39 1.19 -11.74 2.69
CA THR A 39 0.06 -12.15 1.85
C THR A 39 -0.47 -10.94 1.09
N ARG A 40 -0.54 -11.03 -0.25
CA ARG A 40 -1.11 -9.96 -1.09
C ARG A 40 -2.60 -9.80 -0.81
N TYR A 41 -3.02 -8.56 -0.57
CA TYR A 41 -4.42 -8.16 -0.54
C TYR A 41 -4.58 -6.85 -1.30
N MET A 42 -5.66 -6.71 -2.04
CA MET A 42 -6.16 -5.38 -2.40
C MET A 42 -7.02 -4.86 -1.26
N MET A 43 -7.00 -3.56 -1.00
CA MET A 43 -7.84 -2.92 -0.01
C MET A 43 -8.76 -1.90 -0.69
N LEU A 44 -10.07 -2.17 -0.64
CA LEU A 44 -11.11 -1.23 -1.06
C LEU A 44 -11.58 -0.42 0.16
N ILE A 45 -11.32 0.87 0.13
CA ILE A 45 -11.74 1.83 1.16
C ILE A 45 -13.09 2.42 0.77
N MET A 46 -14.02 2.41 1.73
CA MET A 46 -15.37 2.96 1.65
C MET A 46 -15.59 3.94 2.81
N ARG A 47 -16.68 4.72 2.76
CA ARG A 47 -16.98 5.69 3.84
C ARG A 47 -17.11 5.06 5.23
N ASP A 48 -17.62 3.83 5.30
CA ASP A 48 -18.02 3.15 6.54
C ASP A 48 -17.07 2.00 6.94
N GLY A 49 -15.94 1.83 6.24
CA GLY A 49 -14.94 0.81 6.53
C GLY A 49 -14.09 0.47 5.31
N CYS A 50 -13.33 -0.62 5.38
CA CYS A 50 -12.62 -1.14 4.21
C CYS A 50 -12.85 -2.63 4.02
N PHE A 51 -12.55 -3.13 2.83
CA PHE A 51 -12.60 -4.53 2.47
C PHE A 51 -11.20 -4.97 2.03
N LEU A 52 -10.69 -6.03 2.65
CA LEU A 52 -9.54 -6.76 2.13
C LEU A 52 -10.02 -7.80 1.12
N ILE A 53 -9.37 -7.83 -0.03
CA ILE A 53 -9.68 -8.69 -1.16
C ILE A 53 -8.45 -9.55 -1.42
N ASP A 54 -8.56 -10.86 -1.22
CA ASP A 54 -7.46 -11.78 -1.52
C ASP A 54 -7.43 -12.17 -3.01
N ARG A 55 -6.45 -13.01 -3.38
CA ARG A 55 -6.28 -13.51 -4.75
C ARG A 55 -7.44 -14.36 -5.25
N ASN A 56 -8.24 -14.93 -4.35
CA ASN A 56 -9.42 -15.73 -4.68
C ASN A 56 -10.69 -14.85 -4.73
N PHE A 57 -10.54 -13.52 -4.68
CA PHE A 57 -11.63 -12.56 -4.60
C PHE A 57 -12.55 -12.79 -3.39
N CYS A 58 -12.01 -13.32 -2.28
CA CYS A 58 -12.74 -13.34 -1.02
C CYS A 58 -12.65 -11.97 -0.34
N PHE A 59 -13.81 -11.40 -0.02
CA PHE A 59 -13.93 -10.10 0.61
C PHE A 59 -14.04 -10.25 2.12
N ARG A 60 -13.23 -9.50 2.87
CA ARG A 60 -13.30 -9.42 4.34
C ARG A 60 -13.45 -7.97 4.75
N ARG A 61 -14.58 -7.64 5.40
CA ARG A 61 -14.80 -6.29 5.95
C ARG A 61 -13.91 -6.07 7.18
N VAL A 62 -13.30 -4.90 7.25
CA VAL A 62 -12.49 -4.43 8.38
C VAL A 62 -12.91 -3.02 8.73
N GLN A 63 -13.08 -2.75 10.02
CA GLN A 63 -13.44 -1.42 10.49
C GLN A 63 -12.19 -0.55 10.64
N MET A 64 -11.87 0.21 9.59
CA MET A 64 -10.79 1.20 9.57
C MET A 64 -11.26 2.48 8.89
N ARG A 65 -10.68 3.61 9.29
CA ARG A 65 -11.08 4.94 8.84
C ARG A 65 -9.97 5.60 8.02
N PHE A 66 -10.30 6.07 6.82
CA PHE A 66 -9.36 6.74 5.94
C PHE A 66 -9.87 8.15 5.63
N PRO A 67 -9.48 9.18 6.40
CA PRO A 67 -9.91 10.55 6.16
C PRO A 67 -9.22 11.13 4.92
N HIS A 68 -9.91 12.03 4.23
CA HIS A 68 -9.26 12.90 3.23
C HIS A 68 -8.26 13.85 3.90
N ARG A 69 -7.38 14.42 3.09
CA ARG A 69 -6.48 15.50 3.51
C ARG A 69 -7.22 16.70 4.11
N ASN A 70 -8.35 17.06 3.50
CA ASN A 70 -9.30 18.01 4.06
C ASN A 70 -10.33 17.25 4.90
N LEU A 71 -10.23 17.35 6.22
CA LEU A 71 -11.09 16.59 7.13
C LEU A 71 -12.60 16.91 7.01
N ASN A 72 -12.95 18.03 6.38
CA ASN A 72 -14.34 18.43 6.15
C ASN A 72 -15.03 17.59 5.05
N GLU A 73 -14.25 16.93 4.18
CA GLU A 73 -14.77 16.08 3.10
C GLU A 73 -15.16 14.68 3.60
N GLY A 74 -14.85 14.36 4.86
CA GLY A 74 -15.14 13.06 5.45
C GLY A 74 -14.12 11.98 5.01
N PRO A 75 -14.46 10.68 5.16
CA PRO A 75 -13.62 9.59 4.72
C PRO A 75 -13.65 9.37 3.20
N HIS A 76 -12.57 8.80 2.66
CA HIS A 76 -12.48 8.30 1.30
C HIS A 76 -13.59 7.30 0.98
N ASP A 77 -13.96 7.23 -0.30
CA ASP A 77 -15.02 6.36 -0.78
C ASP A 77 -14.69 5.78 -2.16
N MET A 78 -14.72 4.45 -2.32
CA MET A 78 -14.33 3.78 -3.56
C MET A 78 -12.85 4.04 -3.94
N THR A 79 -11.96 3.97 -2.96
CA THR A 79 -10.50 4.02 -3.17
C THR A 79 -9.93 2.61 -3.13
N LEU A 80 -9.15 2.21 -4.16
CA LEU A 80 -8.64 0.85 -4.31
C LEU A 80 -7.10 0.85 -4.32
N ILE A 81 -6.51 0.14 -3.37
CA ILE A 81 -5.07 0.08 -3.11
C ILE A 81 -4.59 -1.36 -3.27
N ASP A 82 -3.44 -1.57 -3.91
CA ASP A 82 -2.74 -2.86 -3.93
C ASP A 82 -1.62 -2.87 -2.88
N GLY A 83 -1.49 -4.00 -2.20
CA GLY A 83 -0.63 -4.11 -1.04
C GLY A 83 -0.38 -5.54 -0.59
N GLU A 84 0.34 -5.65 0.51
CA GLU A 84 0.65 -6.90 1.18
C GLU A 84 0.45 -6.74 2.69
N MET A 85 -0.15 -7.76 3.31
CA MET A 85 -0.24 -7.87 4.75
C MET A 85 0.95 -8.66 5.27
N ILE A 86 1.72 -8.06 6.16
CA ILE A 86 2.84 -8.68 6.86
C ILE A 86 2.53 -8.81 8.37
N ILE A 87 3.35 -9.60 9.05
CA ILE A 87 3.36 -9.69 10.51
C ILE A 87 4.75 -9.26 10.99
N ASP A 88 4.81 -8.11 11.65
CA ASP A 88 5.99 -7.64 12.37
C ASP A 88 6.11 -8.38 13.71
N THR A 89 7.30 -8.85 14.03
CA THR A 89 7.69 -9.29 15.37
C THR A 89 8.38 -8.13 16.07
N VAL A 90 7.59 -7.34 16.80
CA VAL A 90 8.09 -6.12 17.47
C VAL A 90 8.63 -6.50 18.86
N PRO A 91 9.87 -6.10 19.21
CA PRO A 91 10.39 -6.29 20.57
C PRO A 91 9.39 -5.80 21.62
N ASP A 92 9.16 -6.59 22.66
CA ASP A 92 8.27 -6.31 23.81
C ASP A 92 6.77 -6.13 23.49
N SER A 93 6.40 -5.91 22.23
CA SER A 93 5.01 -5.67 21.81
C SER A 93 4.37 -6.87 21.11
N GLY A 94 5.14 -7.93 20.83
CA GLY A 94 4.68 -9.14 20.16
C GLY A 94 4.40 -8.97 18.67
N LEU A 95 3.52 -9.84 18.15
CA LEU A 95 3.18 -9.88 16.73
C LEU A 95 2.18 -8.78 16.36
N LYS A 96 2.52 -7.92 15.40
CA LYS A 96 1.67 -6.84 14.91
C LYS A 96 1.45 -6.95 13.41
N ARG A 97 0.19 -6.89 12.98
CA ARG A 97 -0.16 -6.88 11.56
C ARG A 97 0.06 -5.49 10.97
N ARG A 98 0.65 -5.45 9.78
CA ARG A 98 0.85 -4.21 9.02
C ARG A 98 0.52 -4.44 7.55
N TYR A 99 -0.31 -3.58 7.00
CA TYR A 99 -0.58 -3.49 5.58
C TYR A 99 0.41 -2.53 4.93
N LEU A 100 1.22 -3.05 4.01
CA LEU A 100 2.17 -2.30 3.19
C LEU A 100 1.53 -1.99 1.84
N ALA A 101 1.02 -0.77 1.69
CA ALA A 101 0.45 -0.26 0.44
C ALA A 101 1.58 0.08 -0.55
N TYR A 102 1.62 -0.55 -1.72
CA TYR A 102 2.68 -0.31 -2.70
C TYR A 102 2.18 0.23 -4.05
N ASP A 103 0.90 0.08 -4.41
CA ASP A 103 0.33 0.68 -5.62
C ASP A 103 -1.12 1.16 -5.40
N LEU A 104 -1.58 2.10 -6.22
CA LEU A 104 -2.89 2.74 -6.13
C LEU A 104 -3.62 2.60 -7.47
N MET A 105 -4.79 1.95 -7.45
CA MET A 105 -5.58 1.69 -8.66
C MET A 105 -6.66 2.75 -8.89
N ALA A 106 -7.32 3.19 -7.81
CA ALA A 106 -8.35 4.22 -7.85
C ALA A 106 -8.32 5.06 -6.56
N LEU A 107 -8.65 6.34 -6.68
CA LEU A 107 -8.82 7.27 -5.56
C LEU A 107 -10.16 7.98 -5.75
N ASP A 108 -11.04 7.83 -4.77
CA ASP A 108 -12.38 8.40 -4.73
C ASP A 108 -13.20 8.19 -6.01
N SER A 109 -13.36 6.92 -6.41
CA SER A 109 -13.98 6.49 -7.67
C SER A 109 -13.23 6.86 -8.95
N VAL A 110 -12.14 7.63 -8.87
CA VAL A 110 -11.35 8.04 -10.05
C VAL A 110 -10.19 7.08 -10.27
N SER A 111 -10.18 6.43 -11.44
CA SER A 111 -9.07 5.55 -11.85
C SER A 111 -7.74 6.32 -11.91
N LYS A 112 -6.69 5.69 -11.37
CA LYS A 112 -5.30 6.18 -11.39
C LYS A 112 -4.38 5.29 -12.21
N THR A 113 -4.90 4.23 -12.85
CA THR A 113 -4.11 3.23 -13.58
C THR A 113 -3.22 3.82 -14.69
N LYS A 114 -3.70 4.89 -15.34
CA LYS A 114 -2.98 5.59 -16.41
C LYS A 114 -1.87 6.54 -15.91
N LEU A 115 -1.80 6.82 -14.62
CA LEU A 115 -0.70 7.63 -14.07
C LEU A 115 0.58 6.79 -14.00
N PRO A 116 1.77 7.41 -14.11
CA PRO A 116 3.04 6.73 -13.81
C PRO A 116 3.06 6.15 -12.38
N PHE A 117 3.71 5.01 -12.18
CA PHE A 117 3.87 4.39 -10.85
C PHE A 117 4.37 5.38 -9.80
N SER A 118 5.35 6.24 -10.13
CA SER A 118 5.89 7.23 -9.20
C SER A 118 4.82 8.20 -8.66
N GLU A 119 3.84 8.56 -9.49
CA GLU A 119 2.74 9.43 -9.07
C GLU A 119 1.73 8.68 -8.20
N ARG A 120 1.35 7.46 -8.60
CA ARG A 120 0.45 6.60 -7.82
C ARG A 120 1.03 6.32 -6.43
N TRP A 121 2.31 5.99 -6.38
CA TRP A 121 3.06 5.78 -5.14
C TRP A 121 3.10 7.03 -4.25
N ARG A 122 3.31 8.22 -4.84
CA ARG A 122 3.24 9.49 -4.10
C ARG A 122 1.84 9.74 -3.53
N LEU A 123 0.78 9.49 -4.32
CA LEU A 123 -0.60 9.68 -3.88
C LEU A 123 -0.97 8.81 -2.67
N ILE A 124 -0.43 7.58 -2.56
CA ILE A 124 -0.63 6.75 -1.36
C ILE A 124 -0.15 7.49 -0.10
N GLU A 125 1.02 8.13 -0.15
CA GLU A 125 1.53 8.89 0.98
C GLU A 125 0.66 10.13 1.26
N ASP A 126 0.44 10.92 0.21
CA ASP A 126 -0.10 12.27 0.32
C ASP A 126 -1.60 12.27 0.67
N GLU A 127 -2.36 11.35 0.10
CA GLU A 127 -3.82 11.31 0.22
C GLU A 127 -4.30 10.25 1.22
N ILE A 128 -3.56 9.17 1.45
CA ILE A 128 -4.03 8.07 2.32
C ILE A 128 -3.30 8.00 3.65
N ILE A 129 -1.97 7.87 3.63
CA ILE A 129 -1.19 7.59 4.83
C ILE A 129 -1.02 8.84 5.69
N ARG A 130 -0.61 9.97 5.10
CA ARG A 130 -0.38 11.21 5.85
C ARG A 130 -1.67 11.77 6.47
N PRO A 131 -2.83 11.79 5.80
CA PRO A 131 -4.07 12.25 6.42
C PRO A 131 -4.49 11.39 7.61
N ARG A 132 -4.32 10.06 7.54
CA ARG A 132 -4.52 9.17 8.70
C ARG A 132 -3.62 9.51 9.88
N HIS A 133 -2.33 9.73 9.62
CA HIS A 133 -1.38 10.09 10.68
C HIS A 133 -1.72 11.44 11.33
N ASN A 134 -2.11 12.43 10.51
CA ASN A 134 -2.53 13.73 10.99
C ASN A 134 -3.80 13.65 11.84
N GLU A 135 -4.82 12.92 11.37
CA GLU A 135 -6.05 12.73 12.14
C GLU A 135 -5.76 12.00 13.45
N ARG A 136 -4.95 10.93 13.43
CA ARG A 136 -4.52 10.21 14.64
C ARG A 136 -3.88 11.15 15.66
N LYS A 137 -2.96 12.04 15.24
CA LYS A 137 -2.36 13.03 16.15
C LYS A 137 -3.38 13.99 16.77
N MET A 138 -4.42 14.37 16.03
CA MET A 138 -5.50 15.20 16.57
C MET A 138 -6.33 14.46 17.63
N PHE A 139 -6.51 13.15 17.47
CA PHE A 139 -7.13 12.30 18.51
C PHE A 139 -6.24 12.21 19.75
N GLU A 140 -4.94 11.99 19.58
CA GLU A 140 -3.97 11.88 20.67
C GLU A 140 -3.81 13.20 21.44
N SER A 141 -3.87 14.34 20.75
CA SER A 141 -3.80 15.67 21.38
C SER A 141 -5.13 16.15 21.97
N GLY A 142 -6.23 15.44 21.74
CA GLY A 142 -7.57 15.85 22.15
C GLY A 142 -8.19 16.97 21.29
N ALA A 143 -7.51 17.45 20.25
CA ALA A 143 -8.05 18.43 19.30
C ALA A 143 -9.24 17.89 18.49
N LYS A 144 -9.36 16.56 18.39
CA LYS A 144 -10.50 15.85 17.82
C LYS A 144 -10.87 14.71 18.76
N SER A 145 -12.16 14.47 18.95
CA SER A 145 -12.65 13.30 19.69
C SER A 145 -13.74 12.59 18.90
N ASN A 146 -13.77 11.26 19.02
CA ASN A 146 -14.84 10.41 18.53
C ASN A 146 -14.96 9.25 19.52
N PRO A 147 -15.99 9.25 20.39
CA PRO A 147 -16.18 8.19 21.38
C PRO A 147 -16.30 6.79 20.75
N MET A 148 -16.77 6.73 19.49
CA MET A 148 -17.06 5.49 18.78
C MET A 148 -15.86 4.93 18.00
N TYR A 149 -14.75 5.66 17.91
CA TYR A 149 -13.61 5.25 17.09
C TYR A 149 -12.26 5.54 17.74
N LYS A 150 -11.40 4.53 17.82
CA LYS A 150 -10.03 4.63 18.31
C LYS A 150 -9.08 3.94 17.34
N TYR A 151 -8.02 4.63 16.93
CA TYR A 151 -7.00 4.06 16.02
C TYR A 151 -6.33 2.81 16.60
N ASP A 152 -6.14 2.74 17.92
CA ASP A 152 -5.51 1.57 18.56
C ASP A 152 -6.38 0.31 18.57
N MET A 153 -7.67 0.42 18.20
CA MET A 153 -8.57 -0.72 18.06
C MET A 153 -8.57 -1.30 16.64
N GLU A 154 -7.86 -0.69 15.69
CA GLU A 154 -7.75 -1.22 14.33
C GLU A 154 -6.96 -2.55 14.34
N LEU A 155 -7.40 -3.51 13.52
CA LEU A 155 -6.81 -4.86 13.46
C LEU A 155 -5.37 -4.88 12.93
N PHE A 156 -4.97 -3.84 12.19
CA PHE A 156 -3.65 -3.67 11.64
C PHE A 156 -3.35 -2.20 11.37
N SER A 157 -2.07 -1.86 11.29
CA SER A 157 -1.63 -0.54 10.84
C SER A 157 -1.45 -0.50 9.32
N ALA A 158 -1.68 0.65 8.69
CA ALA A 158 -1.42 0.85 7.26
C ALA A 158 -0.19 1.76 7.08
N ARG A 159 0.71 1.39 6.17
CA ARG A 159 1.90 2.17 5.81
C ARG A 159 2.14 2.08 4.31
N ARG A 160 2.68 3.13 3.70
CA ARG A 160 3.20 3.06 2.33
C ARG A 160 4.49 2.25 2.32
N LYS A 161 4.61 1.28 1.42
CA LYS A 161 5.84 0.54 1.17
C LYS A 161 6.89 1.49 0.59
N ASP A 162 8.09 1.45 1.13
CA ASP A 162 9.17 2.33 0.70
C ASP A 162 9.86 1.78 -0.56
N PHE A 163 10.15 2.69 -1.48
CA PHE A 163 10.84 2.44 -2.73
C PHE A 163 12.02 3.39 -2.81
N TRP A 164 13.18 2.87 -3.20
CA TRP A 164 14.41 3.63 -3.30
C TRP A 164 14.91 3.66 -4.74
N LEU A 165 15.69 4.68 -5.07
CA LEU A 165 16.40 4.72 -6.34
C LEU A 165 17.36 3.53 -6.44
N LEU A 166 17.55 3.02 -7.66
CA LEU A 166 18.36 1.83 -7.91
C LEU A 166 19.77 1.91 -7.32
N HIS A 167 20.42 3.09 -7.34
CA HIS A 167 21.77 3.26 -6.77
C HIS A 167 21.81 3.00 -5.25
N THR A 168 20.67 3.10 -4.56
CA THR A 168 20.52 2.84 -3.12
C THR A 168 20.25 1.36 -2.83
N ALA A 169 20.00 0.51 -3.83
CA ALA A 169 19.59 -0.89 -3.63
C ALA A 169 20.58 -1.69 -2.78
N LYS A 170 21.89 -1.44 -2.90
CA LYS A 170 22.92 -2.09 -2.07
C LYS A 170 22.75 -1.75 -0.58
N ARG A 171 22.39 -0.50 -0.28
CA ARG A 171 22.10 -0.05 1.09
C ARG A 171 20.83 -0.70 1.62
N VAL A 172 19.79 -0.77 0.79
CA VAL A 172 18.53 -1.44 1.16
C VAL A 172 18.80 -2.90 1.53
N LEU A 173 19.59 -3.61 0.73
CA LEU A 173 19.90 -5.02 0.97
C LEU A 173 20.75 -5.25 2.22
N LYS A 174 21.75 -4.39 2.48
CA LYS A 174 22.74 -4.60 3.55
C LYS A 174 22.38 -3.98 4.89
N GLU A 175 21.56 -2.93 4.90
CA GLU A 175 21.25 -2.16 6.11
C GLU A 175 19.75 -2.23 6.43
N PHE A 176 18.89 -1.93 5.45
CA PHE A 176 17.45 -1.84 5.70
C PHE A 176 16.82 -3.22 5.92
N ILE A 177 17.04 -4.19 5.03
CA ILE A 177 16.43 -5.53 5.15
C ILE A 177 16.78 -6.20 6.49
N PRO A 178 18.05 -6.23 6.94
CA PRO A 178 18.39 -6.78 8.26
C PRO A 178 17.79 -6.05 9.45
N SER A 179 17.36 -4.79 9.28
CA SER A 179 16.72 -3.99 10.34
C SER A 179 15.21 -4.17 10.44
N LEU A 180 14.60 -4.93 9.52
CA LEU A 180 13.16 -5.16 9.50
C LEU A 180 12.73 -6.06 10.66
N CYS A 181 11.50 -5.84 11.14
CA CYS A 181 10.87 -6.69 12.14
C CYS A 181 10.07 -7.86 11.53
N HIS A 182 10.15 -8.04 10.22
CA HIS A 182 9.45 -9.08 9.46
C HIS A 182 10.39 -9.68 8.42
N ASP A 183 10.08 -10.89 7.98
CA ASP A 183 10.93 -11.61 7.04
C ASP A 183 10.92 -10.97 5.65
N ALA A 184 12.12 -10.89 5.04
CA ALA A 184 12.32 -10.38 3.70
C ALA A 184 13.51 -11.09 3.05
N ASP A 185 13.30 -11.63 1.85
CA ASP A 185 14.24 -12.56 1.21
C ASP A 185 14.82 -12.04 -0.12
N GLY A 186 14.59 -10.76 -0.46
CA GLY A 186 15.15 -10.21 -1.69
C GLY A 186 14.73 -8.79 -2.02
N LEU A 187 14.94 -8.43 -3.28
CA LEU A 187 14.57 -7.14 -3.86
C LEU A 187 13.57 -7.31 -4.99
N ILE A 188 12.66 -6.35 -5.10
CA ILE A 188 11.72 -6.19 -6.21
C ILE A 188 12.09 -4.89 -6.93
N PHE A 189 12.09 -4.91 -8.25
CA PHE A 189 12.35 -3.73 -9.07
C PHE A 189 11.07 -3.30 -9.78
N GLN A 190 10.71 -2.03 -9.61
CA GLN A 190 9.49 -1.45 -10.15
C GLN A 190 9.84 -0.31 -11.09
N CYS A 191 9.36 -0.37 -12.34
CA CYS A 191 9.56 0.72 -13.29
C CYS A 191 8.70 1.93 -12.88
N LYS A 192 9.34 3.11 -12.80
CA LYS A 192 8.76 4.40 -12.38
C LYS A 192 7.65 4.88 -13.30
N LEU A 193 7.83 4.65 -14.59
CA LEU A 193 6.93 5.13 -15.65
C LEU A 193 5.87 4.09 -16.01
N MET A 194 5.87 2.94 -15.36
CA MET A 194 4.92 1.87 -15.63
C MET A 194 3.52 2.33 -15.23
N GLN A 195 2.63 2.40 -16.22
CA GLN A 195 1.20 2.48 -16.00
C GLN A 195 0.71 1.09 -15.59
N CYS A 196 -0.38 1.01 -14.83
CA CYS A 196 -1.08 -0.26 -14.69
C CYS A 196 -1.66 -0.54 -16.08
N ILE A 197 -1.00 -1.43 -16.83
CA ILE A 197 -1.34 -1.73 -18.22
C ILE A 197 -2.83 -2.09 -18.27
N ASP A 198 -3.53 -1.54 -19.27
CA ASP A 198 -4.95 -1.84 -19.52
C ASP A 198 -5.17 -3.36 -19.51
N ALA A 199 -6.03 -3.78 -18.59
CA ALA A 199 -6.42 -5.17 -18.31
C ALA A 199 -7.33 -5.77 -19.40
#